data_AF-U2TIB8-F1
#
_entry.id   AF-U2TIB8-F1
#
_cell.length_a   1.000
_cell.length_b   1.000
_cell.length_c   1.000
_cell.angle_alpha   90.00
_cell.angle_beta   90.00
_cell.angle_gamma   90.00
#
_symmetry.space_group_name_H-M   'P 1'
#
loop_
_entity.id
_entity.type
_entity.pdbx_description
1 polymer ?
#
loop_
_entity_poly.entity_id
_entity_poly.type
_entity_poly.pdbx_seq_one_letter_code
_entity_poly.pdbx_strand_id
1 'polypeptide(L)'
;MSRHDRPANRKFHGVISEDRVQEQTERMGVYPFTFTSSAIIATAALLGYLVLPVLLSMAGVDVKVTMLALGPLCVSLALAATRYLIDSKRGVTRGFWVTFAVALSVLLTITYLLVFRGVAL
;
A
#
# COMPACT_ATOMS: atom_id res chain seq x y z
N MET A 1 -29.78 2.86 37.27
CA MET A 1 -29.21 3.80 36.29
C MET A 1 -27.81 3.30 35.92
N SER A 2 -27.70 2.45 34.90
CA SER A 2 -26.43 1.76 34.57
C SER A 2 -25.53 2.66 33.72
N ARG A 3 -24.33 2.95 34.22
CA ARG A 3 -23.28 3.69 33.52
C ARG A 3 -22.68 2.74 32.49
N HIS A 4 -23.01 2.92 31.22
CA HIS A 4 -22.36 2.18 30.14
C HIS A 4 -20.94 2.72 30.00
N ASP A 5 -19.97 2.01 30.56
CA ASP A 5 -18.55 2.26 30.34
C ASP A 5 -18.24 2.08 28.85
N ARG A 6 -18.11 3.20 28.13
CA ARG A 6 -17.55 3.19 26.78
C ARG A 6 -16.06 2.82 26.93
N PRO A 7 -15.54 1.81 26.20
CA PRO A 7 -14.12 1.52 26.26
C PRO A 7 -13.35 2.77 25.86
N ALA A 8 -12.40 3.17 26.70
CA ALA A 8 -11.54 4.32 26.47
C ALA A 8 -10.84 4.16 25.11
N ASN A 9 -11.36 4.88 24.11
CA ASN A 9 -10.76 4.96 22.78
C ASN A 9 -9.36 5.54 22.96
N ARG A 10 -8.34 4.67 22.93
CA ARG A 10 -6.93 5.09 22.97
C ARG A 10 -6.66 5.86 21.68
N LYS A 11 -6.87 7.17 21.74
CA LYS A 11 -6.56 8.12 20.69
C LYS A 11 -5.06 8.06 20.42
N PHE A 12 -4.69 7.46 19.30
CA PHE A 12 -3.38 7.70 18.70
C PHE A 12 -3.39 9.13 18.16
N HIS A 13 -2.72 10.05 18.86
CA HIS A 13 -2.58 11.43 18.43
C HIS A 13 -1.88 11.46 17.07
N GLY A 14 -2.55 11.99 16.05
CA GLY A 14 -2.01 12.09 14.68
C GLY A 14 -2.50 11.02 13.69
N VAL A 15 -3.26 10.01 14.12
CA VAL A 15 -3.93 9.09 13.20
C VAL A 15 -5.34 9.62 12.91
N ILE A 16 -5.66 9.85 11.64
CA ILE A 16 -7.03 10.21 11.23
C ILE A 16 -7.92 9.02 11.60
N SER A 17 -8.76 9.23 12.60
CA SER A 17 -9.72 8.24 13.04
C SER A 17 -10.81 8.09 11.96
N GLU A 18 -11.31 6.87 11.76
CA GLU A 18 -12.21 6.53 10.65
C GLU A 18 -13.48 7.41 10.62
N ASP A 19 -13.91 7.90 11.78
CA ASP A 19 -15.01 8.85 11.97
C ASP A 19 -14.79 10.23 11.34
N ARG A 20 -13.53 10.62 11.07
CA ARG A 20 -13.17 11.92 10.46
C ARG A 20 -12.90 11.84 8.96
N VAL A 21 -12.88 10.64 8.39
CA VAL A 21 -12.57 10.40 6.98
C VAL A 21 -13.62 11.05 6.07
N GLN A 22 -14.90 10.99 6.44
CA GLN A 22 -15.98 11.62 5.68
C GLN A 22 -15.86 13.15 5.69
N GLU A 23 -15.69 13.75 6.86
CA GLU A 23 -15.53 15.21 7.02
C GLU A 23 -14.32 15.74 6.22
N GLN A 24 -13.21 15.00 6.23
CA GLN A 24 -12.01 15.33 5.45
C GLN A 24 -12.23 15.19 3.94
N THR A 25 -12.91 14.11 3.53
CA THR A 25 -13.22 13.88 2.11
C THR A 25 -14.14 14.97 1.57
N GLU A 26 -15.11 15.42 2.35
CA GLU A 26 -15.99 16.54 1.99
C GLU A 26 -15.23 17.87 1.88
N ARG A 27 -14.28 18.13 2.79
CA ARG A 27 -13.48 19.38 2.76
C ARG A 27 -12.42 19.40 1.65
N MET A 28 -11.75 18.29 1.40
CA MET A 28 -10.60 18.22 0.49
C MET A 28 -10.94 17.66 -0.89
N GLY A 29 -12.11 17.01 -1.05
CA GLY A 29 -12.48 16.30 -2.28
C GLY A 29 -11.66 15.04 -2.56
N VAL A 30 -10.75 14.66 -1.65
CA VAL A 30 -9.84 13.52 -1.80
C VAL A 30 -9.95 12.64 -0.56
N TYR A 31 -10.01 11.32 -0.79
CA TYR A 31 -10.03 10.35 0.29
C TYR A 31 -8.64 10.26 0.95
N PRO A 32 -8.53 10.45 2.28
CA PRO A 32 -7.27 10.41 3.01
C PRO A 32 -6.73 8.98 3.16
N PHE A 33 -5.41 8.85 3.33
CA PHE A 33 -4.80 7.55 3.67
C PHE A 33 -5.15 7.15 5.11
N THR A 34 -5.83 6.02 5.25
CA THR A 34 -6.16 5.44 6.56
C THR A 34 -5.01 4.59 7.10
N PHE A 35 -5.08 4.26 8.40
CA PHE A 35 -4.14 3.31 9.00
C PHE A 35 -4.23 1.94 8.33
N THR A 36 -5.46 1.49 8.03
CA THR A 36 -5.72 0.24 7.31
C THR A 36 -5.05 0.21 5.94
N SER A 37 -5.19 1.28 5.15
CA SER A 37 -4.53 1.38 3.83
C SER A 37 -3.00 1.34 3.95
N SER A 38 -2.44 2.06 4.92
CA SER A 38 -1.00 2.05 5.19
C SER A 38 -0.50 0.66 5.58
N ALA A 39 -1.22 -0.05 6.46
CA ALA A 39 -0.88 -1.39 6.90
C ALA A 39 -0.90 -2.40 5.73
N ILE A 40 -1.89 -2.30 4.85
CA ILE A 40 -1.99 -3.16 3.66
C ILE A 40 -0.81 -2.93 2.71
N ILE A 41 -0.47 -1.67 2.43
CA ILE A 41 0.66 -1.34 1.54
C ILE A 41 1.99 -1.80 2.16
N ALA A 42 2.19 -1.58 3.47
CA ALA A 42 3.39 -2.04 4.16
C ALA A 42 3.51 -3.56 4.12
N THR A 43 2.42 -4.29 4.36
CA THR A 43 2.39 -5.76 4.26
C THR A 43 2.71 -6.23 2.85
N ALA A 44 2.14 -5.59 1.83
CA ALA A 44 2.44 -5.91 0.44
C ALA A 44 3.91 -5.65 0.08
N ALA A 45 4.53 -4.59 0.62
CA ALA A 45 5.94 -4.32 0.45
C ALA A 45 6.82 -5.40 1.12
N LEU A 46 6.48 -5.80 2.35
CA LEU A 46 7.19 -6.89 3.04
C LEU A 46 7.08 -8.21 2.27
N LEU A 47 5.88 -8.55 1.80
CA LEU A 47 5.68 -9.76 1.00
C LEU A 47 6.45 -9.69 -0.33
N GLY A 48 6.35 -8.57 -1.05
CA GLY A 48 6.96 -8.39 -2.36
C GLY A 48 8.49 -8.37 -2.36
N TYR A 49 9.10 -7.75 -1.34
CA TYR A 49 10.55 -7.54 -1.29
C TYR A 49 11.31 -8.49 -0.35
N LEU A 50 10.66 -9.08 0.66
CA LEU A 50 11.34 -9.97 1.60
C LEU A 50 10.87 -11.41 1.44
N VAL A 51 9.56 -11.66 1.54
CA VAL A 51 9.04 -13.04 1.62
C VAL A 51 9.12 -13.74 0.27
N LEU A 52 8.57 -13.14 -0.80
CA LEU A 52 8.53 -13.77 -2.12
C LEU A 52 9.92 -14.02 -2.72
N PRO A 53 10.90 -13.09 -2.64
CA PRO A 53 12.24 -13.36 -3.15
C PRO A 53 12.96 -14.49 -2.42
N VAL A 54 12.77 -14.63 -1.10
CA VAL A 54 13.34 -15.74 -0.33
C VAL A 54 12.67 -17.06 -0.71
N LEU A 55 11.34 -17.09 -0.85
CA LEU A 55 10.62 -18.30 -1.23
C LEU A 55 11.01 -18.78 -2.64
N LEU A 56 11.14 -17.86 -3.60
CA LEU A 56 11.47 -18.18 -4.98
C LEU A 56 12.96 -18.52 -5.17
N SER A 57 13.84 -17.99 -4.34
CA SER A 57 15.25 -18.38 -4.37
C SER A 57 15.47 -19.84 -3.94
N MET A 58 14.63 -20.36 -3.04
CA MET A 58 14.62 -21.80 -2.71
C MET A 58 14.25 -22.68 -3.92
N ALA A 59 13.53 -22.13 -4.90
CA ALA A 59 13.22 -22.79 -6.18
C ALA A 59 14.26 -22.51 -7.29
N GLY A 60 15.38 -21.83 -6.96
CA GLY A 60 16.45 -21.51 -7.90
C GLY A 60 16.23 -20.25 -8.73
N VAL A 61 15.22 -19.43 -8.42
CA VAL A 61 14.97 -18.17 -9.12
C VAL A 61 15.86 -17.06 -8.56
N ASP A 62 16.39 -16.20 -9.43
CA ASP A 62 17.23 -15.07 -9.02
C ASP A 62 16.45 -14.07 -8.16
N VAL A 63 17.03 -13.73 -7.00
CA VAL A 63 16.44 -12.83 -6.00
C VAL A 63 16.27 -11.41 -6.57
N LYS A 64 17.24 -10.91 -7.34
CA LYS A 64 17.21 -9.55 -7.89
C LYS A 64 16.12 -9.41 -8.93
N VAL A 65 15.98 -10.41 -9.81
CA VAL A 65 14.90 -10.47 -10.81
C VAL A 65 13.54 -10.56 -10.12
N THR A 66 13.44 -11.36 -9.07
CA THR A 66 12.20 -11.51 -8.30
C THR A 66 11.81 -10.22 -7.60
N MET A 67 12.76 -9.53 -6.95
CA MET A 67 12.54 -8.22 -6.33
C MET A 67 12.13 -7.16 -7.36
N LEU A 68 12.74 -7.16 -8.55
CA LEU A 68 12.41 -6.22 -9.62
C LEU A 68 10.98 -6.40 -10.15
N ALA A 69 10.52 -7.66 -10.27
CA ALA A 69 9.19 -7.95 -10.80
C ALA A 69 8.11 -7.87 -9.72
N LEU A 70 8.24 -8.68 -8.66
CA LEU A 70 7.16 -8.91 -7.69
C LEU A 70 7.02 -7.78 -6.67
N GLY A 71 8.12 -7.14 -6.27
CA GLY A 71 8.07 -6.01 -5.33
C GLY A 71 7.20 -4.85 -5.85
N PRO A 72 7.55 -4.26 -7.01
CA PRO A 72 6.73 -3.22 -7.65
C PRO A 72 5.30 -3.68 -7.95
N LEU A 73 5.09 -4.91 -8.40
CA LEU A 73 3.75 -5.47 -8.66
C LEU A 73 2.89 -5.49 -7.40
N CYS A 74 3.39 -6.06 -6.30
CA CYS A 74 2.65 -6.15 -5.03
C CYS A 74 2.31 -4.76 -4.48
N VAL A 75 3.28 -3.84 -4.46
CA VAL A 75 3.07 -2.50 -3.88
C VAL A 75 2.14 -1.65 -4.74
N SER A 76 2.31 -1.65 -6.07
CA SER A 76 1.43 -0.89 -6.97
C SER A 76 0.01 -1.42 -6.98
N LEU A 77 -0.17 -2.75 -6.93
CA LEU A 77 -1.49 -3.36 -6.84
C LEU A 77 -2.15 -3.05 -5.49
N ALA A 78 -1.42 -3.17 -4.38
CA ALA A 78 -1.93 -2.82 -3.05
C ALA A 78 -2.32 -1.34 -2.97
N LEU A 79 -1.51 -0.44 -3.56
CA LEU A 79 -1.81 0.99 -3.63
C LEU A 79 -3.09 1.28 -4.44
N ALA A 80 -3.24 0.66 -5.60
CA ALA A 80 -4.44 0.84 -6.42
C ALA A 80 -5.67 0.20 -5.76
N ALA A 81 -5.53 -0.98 -5.17
CA ALA A 81 -6.60 -1.68 -4.48
C ALA A 81 -7.08 -0.92 -3.24
N THR A 82 -6.17 -0.48 -2.37
CA THR A 82 -6.51 0.34 -1.20
C THR A 82 -7.25 1.60 -1.62
N ARG A 83 -6.72 2.35 -2.58
CA ARG A 83 -7.32 3.62 -3.00
C ARG A 83 -8.71 3.48 -3.62
N TYR A 84 -8.92 2.50 -4.50
CA TYR A 84 -10.17 2.40 -5.27
C TYR A 84 -11.19 1.42 -4.71
N LEU A 85 -10.77 0.35 -4.04
CA LEU A 85 -11.67 -0.68 -3.54
C LEU A 85 -11.97 -0.47 -2.05
N ILE A 86 -10.98 -0.08 -1.24
CA ILE A 86 -11.12 0.03 0.22
C ILE A 86 -11.55 1.43 0.62
N ASP A 87 -10.76 2.42 0.23
CA ASP A 87 -10.93 3.81 0.62
C ASP A 87 -12.14 4.43 -0.10
N SER A 88 -12.08 4.57 -1.42
CA SER A 88 -13.14 5.27 -2.16
C SER A 88 -14.32 4.40 -2.58
N LYS A 89 -14.24 3.07 -2.42
CA LYS A 89 -15.26 2.08 -2.85
C LYS A 89 -15.76 2.27 -4.30
N ARG A 90 -14.95 2.89 -5.17
CA ARG A 90 -15.25 3.15 -6.58
C ARG A 90 -15.12 1.89 -7.44
N GLY A 91 -14.38 0.89 -6.98
CA GLY A 91 -14.13 -0.36 -7.70
C GLY A 91 -13.08 -0.23 -8.81
N VAL A 92 -13.03 -1.22 -9.69
CA VAL A 92 -12.03 -1.31 -10.78
C VAL A 92 -12.43 -0.39 -11.93
N THR A 93 -12.03 0.88 -11.82
CA THR A 93 -12.30 1.93 -12.81
C THR A 93 -11.08 2.20 -13.70
N ARG A 94 -11.21 3.07 -14.71
CA ARG A 94 -10.04 3.55 -15.48
C ARG A 94 -8.97 4.18 -14.56
N GLY A 95 -9.40 4.90 -13.52
CA GLY A 95 -8.50 5.48 -12.53
C GLY A 95 -7.67 4.43 -11.80
N PHE A 96 -8.25 3.27 -11.47
CA PHE A 96 -7.53 2.15 -10.87
C PHE A 96 -6.38 1.68 -11.77
N TRP A 97 -6.66 1.44 -13.05
CA TRP A 97 -5.64 0.98 -14.00
C TRP A 97 -4.56 2.02 -14.25
N VAL A 98 -4.91 3.31 -14.32
CA VAL A 98 -3.94 4.40 -14.45
C VAL A 98 -3.05 4.48 -13.21
N THR A 99 -3.63 4.47 -12.01
CA THR A 99 -2.85 4.50 -10.76
C THR A 99 -1.94 3.27 -10.63
N PHE A 100 -2.45 2.08 -10.97
CA PHE A 100 -1.67 0.86 -10.98
C PHE A 100 -0.49 0.95 -11.97
N ALA A 101 -0.74 1.32 -13.23
CA ALA A 101 0.28 1.38 -14.27
C ALA A 101 1.36 2.43 -13.97
N VAL A 102 0.95 3.63 -13.53
CA VAL A 102 1.89 4.70 -13.16
C VAL A 102 2.74 4.27 -11.97
N ALA A 103 2.12 3.80 -10.88
CA ALA A 103 2.85 3.35 -9.70
C ALA A 103 3.80 2.19 -10.02
N LEU A 104 3.34 1.21 -10.81
CA LEU A 104 4.16 0.09 -11.24
C LEU A 104 5.37 0.57 -12.05
N SER A 105 5.18 1.46 -13.02
CA SER A 105 6.28 1.98 -13.86
C SER A 105 7.34 2.72 -13.05
N VAL A 106 6.91 3.56 -12.11
CA VAL A 106 7.80 4.32 -11.22
C VAL A 106 8.56 3.38 -10.30
N LEU A 107 7.87 2.44 -9.65
CA LEU A 107 8.50 1.48 -8.74
C LEU A 107 9.45 0.53 -9.48
N LEU A 108 9.10 0.06 -10.68
CA LEU A 108 10.02 -0.73 -11.52
C LEU A 108 11.31 0.04 -11.83
N THR A 109 11.16 1.32 -12.21
CA THR A 109 12.31 2.18 -12.52
C THR A 109 13.19 2.37 -11.29
N ILE A 110 12.59 2.70 -10.14
CA ILE A 110 13.30 2.86 -8.86
C ILE A 110 14.02 1.56 -8.49
N THR A 111 13.30 0.43 -8.47
CA THR A 111 13.88 -0.86 -8.07
C THR A 111 14.98 -1.30 -9.04
N TYR A 112 14.82 -1.06 -10.34
CA TYR A 112 15.89 -1.31 -11.31
C TYR A 112 17.15 -0.51 -11.00
N LEU A 113 17.01 0.80 -10.76
CA LEU A 113 18.15 1.66 -10.42
C LEU A 113 18.83 1.23 -9.12
N LEU A 114 18.06 0.84 -8.11
CA LEU A 114 18.60 0.41 -6.82
C LEU A 114 19.31 -0.95 -6.92
N VAL A 115 18.66 -1.95 -7.52
CA VAL A 115 19.12 -3.34 -7.49
C VAL A 115 20.20 -3.64 -8.55
N PHE A 116 20.11 -3.02 -9.73
CA PHE A 116 20.99 -3.32 -10.86
C PHE A 116 22.02 -2.22 -11.12
N ARG A 117 21.71 -0.96 -10.82
CA ARG A 117 22.64 0.16 -11.03
C ARG A 117 23.36 0.58 -9.76
N GLY A 118 23.03 0.00 -8.60
CA GLY A 118 23.75 0.23 -7.34
C GLY A 118 23.66 1.67 -6.84
N VAL A 119 22.65 2.43 -7.23
CA VAL A 119 22.53 3.86 -6.83
C VAL A 119 22.37 4.03 -5.30
N ALA A 120 22.10 2.95 -4.56
CA ALA A 120 21.99 2.96 -3.11
C ALA A 120 22.77 1.85 -2.38
N LEU A 121 23.71 1.14 -3.05
CA LEU A 121 24.57 0.15 -2.39
C LEU A 121 26.02 0.26 -2.85
#